data_AF-A0A7W1HN54-F1
#
_entry.id   AF-A0A7W1HN54-F1
#
_cell.length_a   1.000
_cell.length_b   1.000
_cell.length_c   1.000
_cell.angle_alpha   90.00
_cell.angle_beta   90.00
_cell.angle_gamma   90.00
#
_symmetry.space_group_name_H-M   'P 1'
#
loop_
_entity.id
_entity.type
_entity.pdbx_description
1 polymer ?
#
loop_
_entity_poly.entity_id
_entity_poly.type
_entity_poly.pdbx_seq_one_letter_code
_entity_poly.pdbx_strand_id
1 'polypeptide(L)'
;MIAQDSVLVQLVRLIDRLPAPSHPVRPRPRGRPRLYSDTLFLKALTIMIIRRLHKVGELLAVLQEPTQEMRSLRKLLSEDGRFPSRRTFERRLRALPETLPERIGVLGRHLVALIEPWARCGRAVALDSTVLRARGGVWHKKDKEAGVVPHSSIDTEAGWTKSGWHGWVYGWKLHLACT
;
A
#
# COMPACT_ATOMS: atom_id res chain seq x y z
N MET A 1 -3.36 -34.65 5.44
CA MET A 1 -2.26 -33.66 5.30
C MET A 1 -2.89 -32.28 5.19
N ILE A 2 -2.92 -31.50 6.27
CA ILE A 2 -3.51 -30.15 6.26
C ILE A 2 -2.50 -29.26 5.53
N ALA A 3 -2.77 -28.93 4.28
CA ALA A 3 -1.98 -27.93 3.58
C ALA A 3 -2.13 -26.61 4.34
N GLN A 4 -1.09 -26.21 5.09
CA GLN A 4 -1.04 -24.89 5.69
C GLN A 4 -1.10 -23.88 4.54
N ASP A 5 -2.13 -23.04 4.54
CA ASP A 5 -2.25 -21.97 3.57
C ASP A 5 -1.02 -21.06 3.67
N SER A 6 -0.47 -20.64 2.52
CA SER A 6 0.65 -19.72 2.51
C SER A 6 0.30 -18.39 3.20
N VAL A 7 1.31 -17.70 3.71
CA VAL A 7 1.13 -16.39 4.35
C VAL A 7 0.39 -15.42 3.42
N LEU A 8 0.66 -15.44 2.12
CA LEU A 8 -0.05 -14.62 1.15
C LEU A 8 -1.54 -14.96 1.07
N VAL A 9 -1.90 -16.25 1.04
CA VAL A 9 -3.31 -16.68 1.05
C VAL A 9 -4.00 -16.24 2.34
N GLN A 10 -3.32 -16.37 3.49
CA GLN A 10 -3.86 -15.91 4.78
C GLN A 10 -4.09 -14.40 4.80
N LEU A 11 -3.11 -13.61 4.35
CA LEU A 11 -3.23 -12.15 4.23
C LEU A 11 -4.39 -11.74 3.33
N VAL A 12 -4.56 -12.40 2.18
CA VAL A 12 -5.68 -12.12 1.27
C VAL A 12 -7.02 -12.46 1.90
N ARG A 13 -7.12 -13.54 2.69
CA ARG A 13 -8.34 -13.87 3.44
C ARG A 13 -8.66 -12.87 4.55
N LEU A 14 -7.66 -12.23 5.16
CA LEU A 14 -7.90 -11.19 6.15
C LEU A 14 -8.63 -9.98 5.56
N ILE A 15 -8.45 -9.71 4.26
CA ILE A 15 -9.15 -8.62 3.58
C ILE A 15 -10.67 -8.82 3.59
N ASP A 16 -11.13 -10.07 3.52
CA ASP A 16 -12.56 -10.40 3.59
C ASP A 16 -13.16 -10.15 4.99
N ARG A 17 -12.33 -10.00 6.03
CA ARG A 17 -12.77 -9.66 7.39
C ARG A 17 -12.84 -8.16 7.63
N LEU A 18 -12.36 -7.34 6.69
CA LEU A 18 -12.37 -5.89 6.87
C LEU A 18 -13.80 -5.36 6.80
N PRO A 19 -14.16 -4.43 7.70
CA PRO A 19 -15.45 -3.76 7.60
C PRO A 19 -15.56 -3.04 6.26
N ALA A 20 -16.76 -3.03 5.69
CA ALA A 20 -17.03 -2.21 4.53
C ALA A 20 -17.04 -0.72 4.96
N PRO A 21 -16.49 0.19 4.14
CA PRO A 21 -16.67 1.61 4.36
C PRO A 21 -18.16 1.94 4.38
N SER A 22 -18.57 2.66 5.42
CA SER A 22 -19.92 3.18 5.56
C SER A 22 -20.09 4.35 4.60
N HIS A 23 -20.47 4.06 3.36
CA HIS A 23 -20.84 5.11 2.42
C HIS A 23 -22.25 5.63 2.76
N PRO A 24 -22.47 6.96 2.84
CA PRO A 24 -23.82 7.49 2.71
C PRO A 24 -24.37 7.01 1.36
N VAL A 25 -25.64 6.60 1.34
CA VAL A 25 -26.32 6.05 0.14
C VAL A 25 -26.27 7.09 -0.98
N ARG A 26 -25.20 7.09 -1.77
CA ARG A 26 -25.15 7.88 -3.00
C ARG A 26 -26.12 7.23 -3.98
N PRO A 27 -26.92 8.01 -4.72
CA PRO A 27 -27.79 7.47 -5.77
C PRO A 27 -26.95 6.56 -6.67
N ARG A 28 -27.45 5.35 -6.94
CA ARG A 28 -26.75 4.41 -7.82
C ARG A 28 -26.42 5.14 -9.13
N PRO A 29 -25.15 5.20 -9.56
CA PRO A 29 -24.83 5.83 -10.83
C PRO A 29 -25.63 5.16 -11.94
N ARG A 30 -26.25 5.97 -12.80
CA ARG A 30 -26.98 5.46 -13.98
C ARG A 30 -26.00 4.65 -14.84
N GLY A 31 -26.26 3.35 -14.98
CA GLY A 31 -25.40 2.44 -15.75
C GLY A 31 -25.53 0.97 -15.35
N ARG A 32 -24.76 0.11 -16.02
CA ARG A 32 -24.74 -1.34 -15.77
C ARG A 32 -24.29 -1.64 -14.33
N PRO A 33 -24.96 -2.55 -13.60
CA PRO A 33 -24.59 -2.91 -12.23
C PRO A 33 -23.13 -3.38 -12.12
N ARG A 34 -22.46 -3.01 -11.03
CA ARG A 34 -21.16 -3.59 -10.67
C ARG A 34 -21.38 -5.04 -10.25
N LEU A 35 -20.82 -5.97 -11.02
CA LEU A 35 -20.94 -7.42 -10.77
C LEU A 35 -19.95 -7.93 -9.71
N TYR A 36 -18.90 -7.17 -9.42
CA TYR A 36 -17.82 -7.58 -8.51
C TYR A 36 -17.60 -6.53 -7.43
N SER A 37 -17.40 -6.98 -6.19
CA SER A 37 -17.14 -6.11 -5.04
C SER A 37 -15.83 -5.32 -5.19
N ASP A 38 -15.70 -4.20 -4.48
CA ASP A 38 -14.40 -3.49 -4.39
C ASP A 38 -13.37 -4.31 -3.59
N THR A 39 -13.83 -5.12 -2.62
CA THR A 39 -12.99 -6.00 -1.79
C THR A 39 -12.20 -7.00 -2.65
N LEU A 40 -12.81 -7.55 -3.71
CA LEU A 40 -12.11 -8.42 -4.66
C LEU A 40 -10.90 -7.73 -5.31
N PHE A 41 -11.03 -6.46 -5.71
CA PHE A 41 -9.94 -5.75 -6.34
C PHE A 41 -8.87 -5.29 -5.33
N LEU A 42 -9.26 -5.07 -4.07
CA LEU A 42 -8.30 -4.87 -2.98
C LEU A 42 -7.45 -6.12 -2.71
N LYS A 43 -8.07 -7.32 -2.76
CA LYS A 43 -7.35 -8.60 -2.73
C LYS A 43 -6.35 -8.72 -3.88
N ALA A 44 -6.79 -8.39 -5.10
CA ALA A 44 -5.92 -8.40 -6.28
C ALA A 44 -4.73 -7.44 -6.14
N LEU A 45 -4.99 -6.20 -5.69
CA LEU A 45 -3.93 -5.21 -5.45
C LEU A 45 -2.92 -5.71 -4.41
N THR A 46 -3.38 -6.34 -3.34
CA THR A 46 -2.50 -6.87 -2.28
C THR A 46 -1.57 -7.96 -2.82
N ILE A 47 -2.09 -8.86 -3.64
CA ILE A 47 -1.28 -9.88 -4.33
C ILE A 47 -0.24 -9.21 -5.23
N MET A 48 -0.65 -8.21 -6.02
CA MET A 48 0.24 -7.48 -6.92
C MET A 48 1.36 -6.77 -6.15
N ILE A 49 1.08 -6.12 -5.02
CA ILE A 49 2.09 -5.44 -4.21
C ILE A 49 3.09 -6.45 -3.63
N ILE A 50 2.60 -7.51 -2.97
CA ILE A 50 3.46 -8.50 -2.29
C ILE A 50 4.35 -9.25 -3.30
N ARG A 51 3.79 -9.57 -4.47
CA ARG A 51 4.52 -10.29 -5.54
C ARG A 51 5.26 -9.35 -6.51
N ARG A 52 5.24 -8.03 -6.26
CA ARG A 52 5.86 -7.00 -7.12
C ARG A 52 5.41 -7.09 -8.59
N LEU A 53 4.12 -7.29 -8.81
CA LEU A 53 3.49 -7.32 -10.13
C LEU A 53 2.95 -5.92 -10.42
N HIS A 54 3.34 -5.36 -11.56
CA HIS A 54 3.01 -4.00 -11.94
C HIS A 54 1.90 -3.94 -13.00
N LYS A 55 1.60 -5.06 -13.65
CA LYS A 55 0.57 -5.14 -14.71
C LYS A 55 -0.47 -6.21 -14.42
N VAL A 56 -1.70 -6.00 -14.86
CA VAL A 56 -2.78 -7.00 -14.77
C VAL A 56 -2.43 -8.28 -15.53
N GLY A 57 -1.74 -8.16 -16.67
CA GLY A 57 -1.27 -9.33 -17.41
C GLY A 57 -0.36 -10.23 -16.58
N GLU A 58 0.54 -9.65 -15.78
CA GLU A 58 1.44 -10.39 -14.88
C GLU A 58 0.67 -11.10 -13.78
N LEU A 59 -0.30 -10.41 -13.15
CA LEU A 59 -1.21 -11.03 -12.18
C LEU A 59 -1.90 -12.25 -12.77
N LEU A 60 -2.48 -12.13 -13.97
CA LEU A 60 -3.20 -13.21 -14.60
C LEU A 60 -2.29 -14.38 -14.99
N ALA A 61 -1.07 -14.10 -15.45
CA ALA A 61 -0.08 -15.12 -15.77
C ALA A 61 0.35 -15.90 -14.52
N VAL A 62 0.66 -15.21 -13.42
CA VAL A 62 1.03 -15.83 -12.14
C VAL A 62 -0.11 -16.68 -11.58
N LEU A 63 -1.37 -16.22 -11.67
CA LEU A 63 -2.53 -16.99 -11.21
C LEU A 63 -2.82 -18.25 -12.06
N GLN A 64 -2.20 -18.41 -13.23
CA GLN A 64 -2.33 -19.60 -14.06
C GLN A 64 -1.29 -20.68 -13.70
N GLU A 65 -0.28 -20.37 -12.91
CA GLU A 65 0.71 -21.36 -12.49
C GLU A 65 0.03 -22.53 -11.74
N PRO A 66 0.45 -23.79 -11.99
CA PRO A 66 -0.22 -24.98 -11.48
C PRO A 66 0.07 -25.27 -9.99
N THR A 67 0.25 -24.24 -9.17
CA THR A 67 0.55 -24.36 -7.74
C THR A 67 -0.70 -24.29 -6.88
N GLN A 68 -0.64 -24.88 -5.67
CA GLN A 68 -1.76 -24.84 -4.72
C GLN A 68 -2.06 -23.43 -4.23
N GLU A 69 -1.03 -22.62 -4.04
CA GLU A 69 -1.14 -21.20 -3.68
C GLU A 69 -1.94 -20.45 -4.75
N MET A 70 -1.56 -20.57 -6.03
CA MET A 70 -2.22 -19.82 -7.12
C MET A 70 -3.66 -20.28 -7.37
N ARG A 71 -3.95 -21.58 -7.26
CA ARG A 71 -5.34 -22.08 -7.27
C ARG A 71 -6.18 -21.46 -6.14
N SER A 72 -5.61 -21.35 -4.95
CA SER A 72 -6.29 -20.75 -3.79
C SER A 72 -6.53 -19.26 -3.97
N LEU A 73 -5.53 -18.51 -4.46
CA LEU A 73 -5.65 -17.09 -4.77
C LEU A 73 -6.67 -16.83 -5.88
N ARG A 74 -6.67 -17.65 -6.94
CA ARG A 74 -7.67 -17.54 -8.02
C ARG A 74 -9.10 -17.76 -7.51
N LYS A 75 -9.29 -18.71 -6.59
CA LYS A 75 -10.58 -18.92 -5.92
C LYS A 75 -10.99 -17.70 -5.09
N LEU A 76 -10.06 -17.10 -4.35
CA LEU A 76 -10.31 -15.90 -3.55
C LEU A 76 -10.60 -14.64 -4.40
N LEU A 77 -10.16 -14.64 -5.66
CA LEU A 77 -10.44 -13.61 -6.66
C LEU A 77 -11.65 -13.94 -7.55
N SER A 78 -12.50 -14.88 -7.12
CA SER A 78 -13.75 -15.20 -7.78
C SER A 78 -14.94 -14.89 -6.85
N GLU A 79 -16.03 -14.41 -7.41
CA GLU A 79 -17.30 -14.14 -6.71
C GLU A 79 -18.42 -14.86 -7.46
N ASP A 80 -19.29 -15.56 -6.73
CA ASP A 80 -20.40 -16.35 -7.29
C ASP A 80 -19.96 -17.32 -8.42
N GLY A 81 -18.78 -17.93 -8.26
CA GLY A 81 -18.19 -18.83 -9.26
C GLY A 81 -17.66 -18.14 -10.51
N ARG A 82 -17.68 -16.80 -10.58
CA ARG A 82 -17.21 -16.01 -11.73
C ARG A 82 -15.88 -15.35 -11.43
N PHE A 83 -14.98 -15.41 -12.41
CA PHE A 83 -13.69 -14.75 -12.36
C PHE A 83 -13.70 -13.49 -13.25
N PRO A 84 -13.25 -12.31 -12.76
CA PRO A 84 -13.26 -11.10 -13.57
C PRO A 84 -12.41 -11.22 -14.83
N SER A 85 -12.87 -10.60 -15.92
CA SER A 85 -12.06 -10.49 -17.13
C SER A 85 -10.88 -9.53 -16.93
N ARG A 86 -9.83 -9.67 -17.75
CA ARG A 86 -8.68 -8.75 -17.78
C ARG A 86 -9.10 -7.28 -17.80
N ARG A 87 -10.02 -6.92 -18.72
CA ARG A 87 -10.56 -5.56 -18.86
C ARG A 87 -11.25 -5.08 -17.57
N THR A 88 -11.89 -5.99 -16.84
CA THR A 88 -12.52 -5.68 -15.55
C THR A 88 -11.48 -5.36 -14.48
N PHE A 89 -10.43 -6.19 -14.36
CA PHE A 89 -9.30 -5.90 -13.46
C PHE A 89 -8.65 -4.56 -13.78
N GLU A 90 -8.28 -4.30 -15.03
CA GLU A 90 -7.63 -3.06 -15.45
C GLU A 90 -8.47 -1.82 -15.10
N ARG A 91 -9.75 -1.84 -15.42
CA ARG A 91 -10.66 -0.72 -15.13
C ARG A 91 -10.81 -0.50 -13.62
N ARG A 92 -10.97 -1.57 -12.84
CA ARG A 92 -11.29 -1.49 -11.41
C ARG A 92 -10.08 -1.14 -10.57
N LEU A 93 -8.91 -1.69 -10.89
CA LEU A 93 -7.65 -1.32 -10.26
C LEU A 93 -7.26 0.14 -10.57
N ARG A 94 -7.53 0.64 -11.78
CA ARG A 94 -7.31 2.05 -12.13
C ARG A 94 -8.17 3.02 -11.30
N ALA A 95 -9.41 2.65 -11.01
CA ALA A 95 -10.32 3.47 -10.21
C ALA A 95 -10.13 3.31 -8.69
N LEU A 96 -9.41 2.28 -8.24
CA LEU A 96 -9.25 1.94 -6.84
C LEU A 96 -8.65 3.07 -5.97
N PRO A 97 -7.66 3.85 -6.43
CA PRO A 97 -7.06 4.95 -5.65
C PRO A 97 -8.05 5.96 -5.09
N GLU A 98 -9.17 6.20 -5.79
CA GLU A 98 -10.24 7.11 -5.32
C GLU A 98 -10.88 6.66 -4.00
N THR A 99 -10.83 5.35 -3.71
CA THR A 99 -11.46 4.74 -2.53
C THR A 99 -10.45 4.21 -1.51
N LEU A 100 -9.16 4.14 -1.86
CA LEU A 100 -8.12 3.58 -0.99
C LEU A 100 -7.96 4.33 0.33
N PRO A 101 -7.91 5.68 0.37
CA PRO A 101 -7.75 6.41 1.64
C PRO A 101 -8.83 6.05 2.68
N GLU A 102 -10.09 5.95 2.24
CA GLU A 102 -11.20 5.56 3.11
C GLU A 102 -11.04 4.11 3.62
N ARG A 103 -10.68 3.18 2.73
CA ARG A 103 -10.42 1.77 3.08
C ARG A 103 -9.27 1.64 4.09
N ILE A 104 -8.19 2.39 3.91
CA ILE A 104 -7.06 2.43 4.85
C ILE A 104 -7.53 2.96 6.21
N GLY A 105 -8.33 4.02 6.24
CA GLY A 105 -8.90 4.55 7.48
C GLY A 105 -9.81 3.55 8.20
N VAL A 106 -10.63 2.81 7.47
CA VAL A 106 -11.50 1.75 8.03
C VAL A 106 -10.67 0.61 8.62
N LEU A 107 -9.63 0.15 7.91
CA LEU A 107 -8.69 -0.84 8.43
C LEU A 107 -8.03 -0.35 9.72
N GLY A 108 -7.50 0.88 9.73
CA GLY A 108 -6.85 1.45 10.90
C GLY A 108 -7.76 1.48 12.12
N ARG A 109 -8.99 1.99 11.97
CA ARG A 109 -9.99 2.00 13.06
C ARG A 109 -10.40 0.62 13.51
N HIS A 110 -10.55 -0.32 12.58
CA HIS A 110 -10.88 -1.71 12.92
C HIS A 110 -9.79 -2.37 13.74
N LEU A 111 -8.51 -2.18 13.36
CA LEU A 111 -7.39 -2.68 14.13
C LEU A 111 -7.36 -2.06 15.52
N VAL A 112 -7.47 -0.73 15.61
CA VAL A 112 -7.58 0.02 16.87
C VAL A 112 -8.62 -0.56 17.82
N ALA A 113 -9.81 -0.88 17.32
CA ALA A 113 -10.87 -1.50 18.11
C ALA A 113 -10.55 -2.94 18.51
N LEU A 114 -9.88 -3.71 17.65
CA LEU A 114 -9.54 -5.11 17.91
C LEU A 114 -8.38 -5.27 18.90
N ILE A 115 -7.36 -4.42 18.81
CA ILE A 115 -6.14 -4.51 19.63
C ILE A 115 -6.25 -3.73 20.95
N GLU A 116 -7.26 -2.87 21.09
CA GLU A 116 -7.53 -2.05 22.28
C GLU A 116 -6.25 -1.47 22.93
N PRO A 117 -5.36 -0.80 22.18
CA PRO A 117 -4.03 -0.45 22.68
C PRO A 117 -4.10 0.51 23.89
N TRP A 118 -5.19 1.27 24.00
CA TRP A 118 -5.45 2.18 25.11
C TRP A 118 -5.94 1.52 26.40
N ALA A 119 -6.32 0.23 26.37
CA ALA A 119 -6.67 -0.50 27.58
C ALA A 119 -5.48 -0.61 28.55
N ARG A 120 -4.25 -0.56 28.02
CA ARG A 120 -3.01 -0.67 28.82
C ARG A 120 -2.03 0.49 28.63
N CYS A 121 -2.11 1.22 27.52
CA CYS A 121 -1.19 2.32 27.19
C CYS A 121 -1.96 3.60 26.84
N GLY A 122 -1.95 4.62 27.70
CA GLY A 122 -2.76 5.84 27.52
C GLY A 122 -2.36 6.77 26.36
N ARG A 123 -1.40 6.40 25.50
CA ARG A 123 -0.92 7.23 24.40
C ARG A 123 -0.52 6.38 23.20
N ALA A 124 -1.01 6.74 22.03
CA ALA A 124 -0.52 6.26 20.74
C ALA A 124 0.00 7.45 19.94
N VAL A 125 1.10 7.29 19.21
CA VAL A 125 1.63 8.31 18.32
C VAL A 125 1.83 7.68 16.94
N ALA A 126 1.21 8.27 15.94
CA ALA A 126 1.55 7.97 14.55
C ALA A 126 2.76 8.83 14.17
N LEU A 127 3.86 8.17 13.84
CA LEU A 127 5.09 8.80 13.34
C LEU A 127 5.26 8.46 11.87
N ASP A 128 5.24 9.48 11.02
CA ASP A 128 5.68 9.35 9.64
C ASP A 128 6.87 10.29 9.39
N SER A 129 7.65 9.99 8.35
CA SER A 129 8.75 10.85 7.97
C SER A 129 8.90 10.96 6.47
N THR A 130 9.16 12.17 6.00
CA THR A 130 9.42 12.44 4.58
C THR A 130 10.81 13.05 4.41
N VAL A 131 11.46 12.70 3.31
CA VAL A 131 12.77 13.25 2.95
C VAL A 131 12.55 14.53 2.15
N LEU A 132 13.15 15.61 2.61
CA LEU A 132 13.13 16.92 1.97
C LEU A 132 14.52 17.25 1.44
N ARG A 133 14.61 17.78 0.22
CA ARG A 133 15.89 18.24 -0.33
C ARG A 133 16.33 19.52 0.38
N ALA A 134 17.61 19.62 0.68
CA ALA A 134 18.19 20.90 1.08
C ALA A 134 18.04 21.90 -0.07
N ARG A 135 17.86 23.18 0.29
CA ARG A 135 17.79 24.25 -0.69
C ARG A 135 19.21 24.65 -1.08
N GLY A 136 19.44 24.80 -2.39
CA GLY A 136 20.74 25.21 -2.92
C GLY A 136 21.57 24.01 -3.38
N GLY A 137 22.88 24.08 -3.21
CA GLY A 137 23.77 23.02 -3.68
C GLY A 137 23.92 21.87 -2.69
N VAL A 138 24.60 20.84 -3.17
CA VAL A 138 24.71 19.55 -2.49
C VAL A 138 26.13 19.40 -1.96
N TRP A 139 26.26 19.06 -0.68
CA TRP A 139 27.58 18.80 -0.10
C TRP A 139 28.02 17.36 -0.40
N HIS A 140 28.89 17.19 -1.38
CA HIS A 140 29.42 15.87 -1.69
C HIS A 140 30.17 15.27 -0.50
N LYS A 141 30.04 13.95 -0.30
CA LYS A 141 30.60 13.23 0.83
C LYS A 141 32.11 13.49 1.02
N LYS A 142 32.87 13.53 -0.08
CA LYS A 142 34.31 13.80 -0.08
C LYS A 142 34.65 15.18 0.49
N ASP A 143 33.93 16.21 0.07
CA ASP A 143 34.16 17.59 0.53
C ASP A 143 33.73 17.74 1.98
N LYS A 144 32.65 17.05 2.39
CA LYS A 144 32.17 17.01 3.78
C LYS A 144 33.20 16.35 4.71
N GLU A 145 33.79 15.23 4.29
CA GLU A 145 34.87 14.56 5.02
C GLU A 145 36.14 15.41 5.10
N ALA A 146 36.43 16.20 4.07
CA ALA A 146 37.55 17.14 4.05
C ALA A 146 37.27 18.46 4.80
N GLY A 147 36.04 18.68 5.31
CA GLY A 147 35.65 19.93 5.97
C GLY A 147 35.60 21.14 5.03
N VAL A 148 35.58 20.92 3.71
CA VAL A 148 35.56 21.98 2.68
C VAL A 148 34.12 22.24 2.27
N VAL A 149 33.69 23.50 2.25
CA VAL A 149 32.38 23.91 1.74
C VAL A 149 32.58 24.60 0.38
N PRO A 150 32.32 23.92 -0.75
CA PRO A 150 32.64 24.45 -2.08
C PRO A 150 31.96 25.77 -2.44
N HIS A 151 30.77 26.05 -1.90
CA HIS A 151 30.06 27.31 -2.16
C HIS A 151 29.05 27.63 -1.04
N SER A 152 28.69 28.91 -0.91
CA SER A 152 27.85 29.41 0.19
C SER A 152 26.39 28.97 0.16
N SER A 153 25.87 28.52 -1.00
CA SER A 153 24.51 27.97 -1.08
C SER A 153 24.36 26.52 -0.60
N ILE A 154 25.41 25.93 -0.02
CA ILE A 154 25.32 24.61 0.64
C ILE A 154 24.77 24.81 2.05
N ASP A 155 23.67 24.14 2.32
CA ASP A 155 23.20 23.90 3.68
C ASP A 155 24.15 22.90 4.36
N THR A 156 24.98 23.37 5.30
CA THR A 156 26.01 22.56 5.96
C THR A 156 25.45 21.66 7.07
N GLU A 157 24.21 21.91 7.52
CA GLU A 157 23.55 21.12 8.55
C GLU A 157 22.79 19.92 7.94
N ALA A 158 22.47 19.99 6.66
CA ALA A 158 21.85 18.88 5.93
C ALA A 158 22.73 17.62 5.84
N GLY A 159 22.07 16.48 5.66
CA GLY A 159 22.69 15.14 5.62
C GLY A 159 22.36 14.36 4.35
N TRP A 160 23.14 13.31 4.10
CA TRP A 160 22.82 12.33 3.07
C TRP A 160 21.90 11.25 3.62
N THR A 161 20.82 10.97 2.92
CA THR A 161 19.90 9.87 3.21
C THR A 161 19.55 9.10 1.94
N LYS A 162 19.15 7.84 2.08
CA LYS A 162 18.71 7.00 0.96
C LYS A 162 17.20 6.83 1.02
N SER A 163 16.50 7.41 0.06
CA SER A 163 15.08 7.18 -0.20
C SER A 163 14.91 5.96 -1.10
N GLY A 164 13.94 5.09 -0.77
CA GLY A 164 13.58 3.97 -1.63
C GLY A 164 12.98 4.39 -2.98
N TRP A 165 12.46 5.62 -3.07
CA TRP A 165 11.85 6.17 -4.29
C TRP A 165 12.76 7.19 -5.00
N HIS A 166 13.42 8.06 -4.24
CA HIS A 166 14.23 9.16 -4.79
C HIS A 166 15.74 8.87 -4.85
N GLY A 167 16.20 7.69 -4.42
CA GLY A 167 17.62 7.37 -4.35
C GLY A 167 18.34 8.16 -3.26
N TRP A 168 19.61 8.52 -3.50
CA TRP A 168 20.37 9.36 -2.56
C TRP A 168 19.87 10.81 -2.60
N VAL A 169 19.56 11.35 -1.44
CA VAL A 169 19.09 12.72 -1.27
C VAL A 169 19.95 13.42 -0.23
N TYR A 170 20.44 14.60 -0.57
CA TYR A 170 21.04 15.54 0.38
C TYR A 170 19.96 16.48 0.89
N GLY A 171 19.78 16.53 2.20
CA GLY A 171 18.75 17.34 2.82
C GLY A 171 18.36 16.88 4.21
N TRP A 172 17.07 16.97 4.49
CA TRP A 172 16.47 16.83 5.80
C TRP A 172 15.48 15.67 5.85
N LYS A 173 15.25 15.14 7.04
CA LYS A 173 14.18 14.19 7.31
C LYS A 173 13.16 14.86 8.23
N LEU A 174 12.04 15.26 7.65
CA LEU A 174 10.93 15.80 8.42
C LEU A 174 10.23 14.64 9.12
N HIS A 175 10.09 14.73 10.45
CA HIS A 175 9.30 13.80 11.25
C HIS A 175 7.98 14.48 11.63
N LEU A 176 6.87 13.85 11.31
CA LEU A 176 5.54 14.29 11.73
C LEU A 176 5.03 13.31 12.78
N ALA A 177 4.72 13.83 13.96
CA ALA A 177 4.11 13.08 15.06
C ALA A 177 2.68 13.59 15.27
N CYS A 178 1.70 12.70 15.17
CA CYS A 178 0.31 13.00 15.49
C CYS A 178 -0.18 12.08 16.60
N THR A 179 -0.94 12.66 17.54
CA THR A 179 -1.63 11.97 18.65
C THR A 179 -3.11 11.87 18.37
#